data_AF-A0A4Q3YBP3-F1
#
_entry.id   AF-A0A4Q3YBP3-F1
#
_cell.length_a   1.000
_cell.length_b   1.000
_cell.length_c   1.000
_cell.angle_alpha   90.00
_cell.angle_beta   90.00
_cell.angle_gamma   90.00
#
_symmetry.space_group_name_H-M   'P 1'
#
loop_
_entity.id
_entity.type
_entity.pdbx_description
1 polymer ?
#
loop_
_entity_poly.entity_id
_entity_poly.type
_entity_poly.pdbx_seq_one_letter_code
_entity_poly.pdbx_strand_id
1 'polypeptide(L)'
;MAKRYGGEFSPDGEGKGTAPKGSVKVTVDAAGTKANLLFLPPVILAFTSLNEGPTGLMLGLIGAGILALAAWLLHEGLRAEAAYDARKIARRPALPRKMLASALTGIGVFLAAMTGDAGLIGAVAFGIAATGLHVAAFGIDPLSDKRMEGIDTFQQDRVARVVDEAEAYLSTMADHIASLKDRKLDLRVVQFQNAAREMIRTVEEDPRDLTGARKYLGVYLMGARDAAAKFADLYRRGADPAARGDFEQLLTDLETSFDAKTRKMLTDDRSDMEIEIKVLRDRLQREGVRPE
;
A
#
# COMPACT_ATOMS: atom_id res chain seq x y z
N MET A 1 30.93 24.63 9.59
CA MET A 1 31.87 23.93 8.69
C MET A 1 31.94 22.48 9.12
N ALA A 2 31.29 21.56 8.41
CA ALA A 2 31.30 20.14 8.74
C ALA A 2 32.44 19.45 7.98
N LYS A 3 33.46 18.94 8.69
CA LYS A 3 34.51 18.09 8.09
C LYS A 3 33.95 16.69 7.88
N ARG A 4 34.02 16.18 6.64
CA ARG A 4 33.79 14.77 6.33
C ARG A 4 35.07 13.99 6.61
N TYR A 5 34.97 12.92 7.39
CA TYR A 5 36.03 11.94 7.55
C TYR A 5 35.86 10.88 6.45
N GLY A 6 36.88 10.71 5.60
CA GLY A 6 37.04 9.57 4.71
C GLY A 6 38.04 8.59 5.34
N GLY A 7 37.67 7.32 5.44
CA GLY A 7 38.53 6.26 5.94
C GLY A 7 39.40 5.66 4.83
N GLU A 8 40.42 4.91 5.24
CA GLU A 8 41.49 4.32 4.41
C GLU A 8 41.03 3.24 3.40
N PHE A 9 39.71 3.01 3.27
CA PHE A 9 39.11 2.05 2.33
C PHE A 9 37.98 2.65 1.49
N SER A 10 37.92 3.98 1.33
CA SER A 10 36.97 4.61 0.41
C SER A 10 37.42 4.42 -1.05
N PRO A 11 36.64 3.72 -1.90
CA PRO A 11 36.97 3.56 -3.31
C PRO A 11 36.53 4.80 -4.08
N ASP A 12 37.41 5.81 -4.14
CA ASP A 12 37.30 6.85 -5.17
C ASP A 12 38.30 6.51 -6.28
N GLY A 13 37.81 5.73 -7.25
CA GLY A 13 38.49 5.40 -8.50
C GLY A 13 37.54 5.60 -9.66
N GLU A 14 37.74 6.72 -10.36
CA GLU A 14 37.28 7.10 -11.70
C GLU A 14 36.13 6.29 -12.34
N GLY A 15 34.95 6.90 -12.35
CA GLY A 15 33.90 6.63 -13.32
C GLY A 15 33.05 7.87 -13.48
N LYS A 16 32.90 8.37 -14.71
CA LYS A 16 31.90 9.38 -15.06
C LYS A 16 30.51 8.80 -14.77
N GLY A 17 30.03 8.95 -13.54
CA GLY A 17 28.79 8.38 -13.05
C GLY A 17 27.69 9.43 -13.03
N THR A 18 26.66 9.20 -13.84
CA THR A 18 25.34 9.81 -13.76
C THR A 18 24.92 10.02 -12.30
N ALA A 19 24.46 11.24 -11.97
CA ALA A 19 23.92 11.56 -10.64
C ALA A 19 22.96 10.45 -10.17
N PRO A 20 23.00 10.04 -8.89
CA PRO A 20 22.16 8.95 -8.40
C PRO A 20 20.69 9.35 -8.58
N LYS A 21 20.04 8.74 -9.57
CA LYS A 21 18.60 8.86 -9.79
C LYS A 21 17.88 8.18 -8.63
N GLY A 22 17.06 8.95 -7.93
CA GLY A 22 16.04 8.46 -7.01
C GLY A 22 16.57 8.04 -5.65
N SER A 23 16.38 8.89 -4.64
CA SER A 23 16.34 8.42 -3.26
C SER A 23 15.27 7.32 -3.16
N VAL A 24 15.67 6.10 -2.81
CA VAL A 24 14.72 5.01 -2.53
C VAL A 24 13.79 5.49 -1.41
N LYS A 25 12.55 5.84 -1.74
CA LYS A 25 11.53 6.15 -0.73
C LYS A 25 11.14 4.82 -0.08
N VAL A 26 11.73 4.56 1.09
CA VAL A 26 11.31 3.44 1.93
C VAL A 26 9.97 3.81 2.55
N THR A 27 8.90 3.18 2.07
CA THR A 27 7.57 3.30 2.68
C THR A 27 7.51 2.42 3.92
N VAL A 28 7.20 3.01 5.08
CA VAL A 28 7.01 2.27 6.33
C VAL A 28 5.68 1.52 6.28
N ASP A 29 5.66 0.26 6.71
CA ASP A 29 4.42 -0.51 6.83
C ASP A 29 3.49 0.15 7.87
N ALA A 30 2.29 0.51 7.43
CA ALA A 30 1.28 1.15 8.27
C ALA A 30 0.85 0.26 9.44
N ALA A 31 0.91 -1.06 9.26
CA ALA A 31 0.68 -2.03 10.32
C ALA A 31 1.99 -2.31 11.09
N GLY A 32 2.54 -1.24 11.67
CA GLY A 32 3.79 -1.27 12.41
C GLY A 32 3.70 -1.96 13.78
N THR A 33 4.70 -1.73 14.62
CA THR A 33 4.89 -2.41 15.93
C THR A 33 3.65 -2.42 16.82
N LYS A 34 2.84 -1.35 16.79
CA LYS A 34 1.60 -1.25 17.61
C LYS A 34 0.55 -2.30 17.24
N ALA A 35 0.38 -2.60 15.95
CA ALA A 35 -0.55 -3.62 15.48
C ALA A 35 -0.05 -5.02 15.84
N ASN A 36 1.26 -5.26 15.70
CA ASN A 36 1.88 -6.55 16.05
C ASN A 36 1.74 -6.90 17.54
N LEU A 37 1.71 -5.91 18.44
CA LEU A 37 1.52 -6.15 19.88
C LEU A 37 0.14 -6.74 20.21
N LEU A 38 -0.88 -6.57 19.37
CA LEU A 38 -2.21 -7.13 19.59
C LEU A 38 -2.30 -8.65 19.36
N PHE A 39 -1.24 -9.27 18.86
CA PHE A 39 -1.12 -10.73 18.84
C PHE A 39 -0.67 -11.31 20.20
N LEU A 40 -0.25 -10.49 21.17
CA LEU A 40 0.13 -10.97 22.51
C LEU A 40 -1.06 -11.40 23.37
N PRO A 41 -2.15 -10.61 23.51
CA PRO A 41 -3.32 -11.01 24.30
C PRO A 41 -3.90 -12.39 23.97
N PRO A 42 -4.13 -12.79 22.69
CA PRO A 42 -4.67 -14.13 22.40
C PRO A 42 -3.73 -15.26 22.84
N VAL A 43 -2.41 -15.08 22.73
CA VAL A 43 -1.42 -16.08 23.16
C VAL A 43 -1.42 -16.21 24.68
N ILE A 44 -1.44 -15.08 25.40
CA ILE A 44 -1.50 -15.07 26.86
C ILE A 44 -2.77 -15.76 27.33
N LEU A 45 -3.93 -15.40 26.76
CA LEU A 45 -5.22 -15.99 27.10
C LEU A 45 -5.24 -17.50 26.88
N ALA A 46 -4.81 -17.97 25.70
CA ALA A 46 -4.75 -19.40 25.40
C ALA A 46 -3.89 -20.15 26.41
N PHE A 47 -2.74 -19.59 26.80
CA PHE A 47 -1.84 -20.21 27.76
C PHE A 47 -2.40 -20.21 29.19
N THR A 48 -3.02 -19.12 29.63
CA THR A 48 -3.63 -19.04 30.96
C THR A 48 -4.82 -19.99 31.11
N SER A 49 -5.58 -20.20 30.04
CA SER A 49 -6.74 -21.10 30.05
C SER A 49 -6.39 -22.59 30.08
N LEU A 50 -5.12 -22.98 29.82
CA LEU A 50 -4.65 -24.36 29.99
C LEU A 50 -4.75 -24.85 31.43
N ASN A 51 -4.70 -23.95 32.41
CA ASN A 51 -4.78 -24.27 33.83
C ASN A 51 -6.24 -24.30 34.35
N GLU A 52 -7.22 -24.03 33.49
CA GLU A 52 -8.63 -24.01 33.87
C GLU A 52 -9.32 -25.36 33.63
N GLY A 53 -10.55 -25.50 34.15
CA GLY A 53 -11.40 -26.65 33.86
C GLY A 53 -11.81 -26.72 32.37
N PRO A 54 -12.38 -27.85 31.91
CA PRO A 54 -12.69 -28.07 30.49
C PRO A 54 -13.53 -26.97 29.83
N THR A 55 -14.50 -26.42 30.56
CA THR A 55 -15.36 -25.32 30.10
C THR A 55 -14.60 -24.00 29.98
N GLY A 56 -13.74 -23.69 30.96
CA GLY A 56 -12.88 -22.51 30.95
C GLY A 56 -11.84 -22.55 29.83
N LEU A 57 -11.20 -23.70 29.64
CA LEU A 57 -10.29 -23.95 28.51
C LEU A 57 -10.99 -23.71 27.16
N MET A 58 -12.19 -24.26 26.97
CA MET A 58 -12.94 -24.09 25.72
C MET A 58 -13.28 -22.62 25.45
N LEU A 59 -13.79 -21.90 26.46
CA LEU A 59 -14.12 -20.48 26.35
C LEU A 59 -12.87 -19.62 26.10
N GLY A 60 -11.77 -19.90 26.80
CA GLY A 60 -10.51 -19.22 26.65
C GLY A 60 -9.90 -19.40 25.26
N LEU A 61 -9.94 -20.61 24.69
CA LEU A 61 -9.49 -20.86 23.32
C LEU A 61 -10.37 -20.18 22.27
N ILE A 62 -11.69 -20.15 22.46
CA ILE A 62 -12.59 -19.41 21.57
C ILE A 62 -12.30 -17.91 21.66
N GLY A 63 -12.17 -17.37 22.87
CA GLY A 63 -11.80 -15.96 23.10
C GLY A 63 -10.45 -15.61 22.46
N ALA A 64 -9.45 -16.48 22.62
CA ALA A 64 -8.13 -16.31 22.02
C ALA A 64 -8.21 -16.35 20.48
N GLY A 65 -8.98 -17.26 19.91
CA GLY A 65 -9.22 -17.32 18.47
C GLY A 65 -9.89 -16.03 17.94
N ILE A 66 -10.87 -15.50 18.66
CA ILE A 66 -11.54 -14.24 18.30
C ILE A 66 -10.57 -13.05 18.39
N LEU A 67 -9.75 -12.96 19.45
CA LEU A 67 -8.75 -11.91 19.60
C LEU A 67 -7.66 -11.99 18.53
N ALA A 68 -7.22 -13.19 18.15
CA ALA A 68 -6.28 -13.38 17.06
C ALA A 68 -6.87 -12.94 15.71
N LEU A 69 -8.14 -13.27 15.45
CA LEU A 69 -8.85 -12.80 14.26
C LEU A 69 -9.02 -11.27 14.26
N ALA A 70 -9.31 -10.67 15.41
CA ALA A 70 -9.40 -9.23 15.58
C ALA A 70 -8.06 -8.53 15.26
N ALA A 71 -6.95 -9.04 15.79
CA ALA A 71 -5.62 -8.53 15.53
C ALA A 71 -5.26 -8.61 14.04
N TRP A 72 -5.59 -9.74 13.38
CA TRP A 72 -5.39 -9.91 11.95
C TRP A 72 -6.21 -8.92 11.11
N LEU A 73 -7.50 -8.75 11.42
CA LEU A 73 -8.37 -7.77 10.76
C LEU A 73 -7.88 -6.34 10.93
N LEU A 74 -7.41 -5.97 12.12
CA LEU A 74 -6.84 -4.65 12.37
C LEU A 74 -5.58 -4.42 11.53
N HIS A 75 -4.69 -5.42 11.47
CA HIS A 75 -3.45 -5.34 10.69
C HIS A 75 -3.75 -5.03 9.22
N GLU A 76 -4.73 -5.73 8.65
CA GLU A 76 -5.17 -5.45 7.29
C GLU A 76 -5.92 -4.12 7.15
N GLY A 77 -6.70 -3.72 8.17
CA GLY A 77 -7.44 -2.45 8.19
C GLY A 77 -6.51 -1.24 8.16
N LEU A 78 -5.42 -1.26 8.93
CA LEU A 78 -4.43 -0.18 8.95
C LEU A 78 -3.69 -0.04 7.62
N ARG A 79 -3.38 -1.16 6.95
CA ARG A 79 -2.80 -1.14 5.60
C ARG A 79 -3.78 -0.59 4.57
N ALA A 80 -5.05 -0.98 4.66
CA ALA A 80 -6.10 -0.48 3.77
C ALA A 80 -6.33 1.04 3.94
N GLU A 81 -6.33 1.53 5.18
CA GLU A 81 -6.41 2.96 5.49
C GLU A 81 -5.21 3.73 4.95
N ALA A 82 -3.99 3.25 5.18
CA ALA A 82 -2.80 3.93 4.65
C ALA A 82 -2.78 3.97 3.11
N ALA A 83 -3.25 2.91 2.45
CA ALA A 83 -3.40 2.88 1.00
C ALA A 83 -4.47 3.89 0.52
N TYR A 84 -5.59 3.98 1.25
CA TYR A 84 -6.61 4.99 0.99
C TYR A 84 -6.08 6.41 1.19
N ASP A 85 -5.31 6.65 2.26
CA ASP A 85 -4.77 7.96 2.63
C ASP A 85 -3.71 8.47 1.67
N ALA A 86 -2.86 7.58 1.16
CA ALA A 86 -1.80 7.92 0.20
C ALA A 86 -2.33 8.43 -1.15
N ARG A 87 -3.59 8.13 -1.48
CA ARG A 87 -4.17 8.40 -2.80
C ARG A 87 -5.08 9.64 -2.79
N LYS A 88 -5.10 10.34 -3.92
CA LYS A 88 -6.00 11.49 -4.16
C LYS A 88 -7.41 11.04 -4.53
N ILE A 89 -7.53 9.91 -5.25
CA ILE A 89 -8.80 9.29 -5.63
C ILE A 89 -8.78 7.85 -5.12
N ALA A 90 -9.73 7.51 -4.24
CA ALA A 90 -9.82 6.17 -3.66
C ALA A 90 -11.25 5.88 -3.23
N ARG A 91 -11.70 4.64 -3.44
CA ARG A 91 -12.96 4.16 -2.86
C ARG A 91 -12.77 3.81 -1.40
N ARG A 92 -13.83 3.99 -0.59
CA ARG A 92 -13.84 3.48 0.78
C ARG A 92 -13.61 1.96 0.78
N PRO A 93 -12.93 1.40 1.79
CA PRO A 93 -12.80 -0.05 1.93
C PRO A 93 -14.17 -0.74 1.91
N ALA A 94 -14.28 -1.86 1.20
CA ALA A 94 -15.56 -2.59 1.08
C ALA A 94 -16.06 -3.16 2.41
N LEU A 95 -15.13 -3.45 3.34
CA LEU A 95 -15.42 -3.91 4.69
C LEU A 95 -14.70 -3.00 5.69
N PRO A 96 -15.39 -2.47 6.73
CA PRO A 96 -14.77 -1.64 7.77
C PRO A 96 -14.01 -2.54 8.77
N ARG A 97 -12.79 -2.93 8.38
CA ARG A 97 -12.00 -3.95 9.08
C ARG A 97 -11.59 -3.51 10.48
N LYS A 98 -11.27 -2.23 10.71
CA LYS A 98 -10.93 -1.71 12.06
C LYS A 98 -12.14 -1.70 12.99
N MET A 99 -13.33 -1.39 12.46
CA MET A 99 -14.58 -1.48 13.24
C MET A 99 -14.90 -2.93 13.61
N LEU A 100 -14.78 -3.86 12.66
CA LEU A 100 -14.96 -5.28 12.93
C LEU A 100 -13.93 -5.80 13.94
N ALA A 101 -12.66 -5.42 13.80
CA ALA A 101 -11.61 -5.75 14.77
C ALA A 101 -11.92 -5.19 16.17
N SER A 102 -12.45 -3.97 16.27
CA SER A 102 -12.85 -3.38 17.54
C SER A 102 -13.99 -4.16 18.21
N ALA A 103 -15.01 -4.54 17.44
CA ALA A 103 -16.11 -5.35 17.94
C ALA A 103 -15.66 -6.75 18.38
N LEU A 104 -14.83 -7.43 17.58
CA LEU A 104 -14.26 -8.73 17.92
C LEU A 104 -13.34 -8.65 19.15
N THR A 105 -12.57 -7.56 19.30
CA THR A 105 -11.77 -7.33 20.50
C THR A 105 -12.66 -7.25 21.75
N GLY A 106 -13.77 -6.53 21.67
CA GLY A 106 -14.76 -6.50 22.75
C GLY A 106 -15.32 -7.87 23.12
N ILE A 107 -15.70 -8.66 22.11
CA ILE A 107 -16.22 -10.03 22.30
C ILE A 107 -15.15 -10.95 22.89
N GLY A 108 -13.92 -10.89 22.37
CA GLY A 108 -12.81 -11.70 22.86
C GLY A 108 -12.45 -11.39 24.32
N VAL A 109 -12.43 -10.10 24.69
CA VAL A 109 -12.21 -9.66 26.08
C VAL A 109 -13.38 -10.04 26.99
N PHE A 110 -14.63 -9.95 26.51
CA PHE A 110 -15.81 -10.44 27.25
C PHE A 110 -15.68 -11.94 27.57
N LEU A 111 -15.30 -12.76 26.58
CA LEU A 111 -15.11 -14.20 26.78
C LEU A 111 -13.95 -14.51 27.72
N ALA A 112 -12.83 -13.79 27.60
CA ALA A 112 -11.72 -13.90 28.55
C ALA A 112 -12.15 -13.55 29.98
N ALA A 113 -12.93 -12.49 30.16
CA ALA A 113 -13.42 -12.11 31.48
C ALA A 113 -14.43 -13.12 32.07
N MET A 114 -15.09 -13.92 31.22
CA MET A 114 -15.96 -15.03 31.62
C MET A 114 -15.23 -16.27 32.11
N THR A 115 -13.93 -16.39 31.84
CA THR A 115 -13.15 -17.49 32.41
C THR A 115 -12.63 -17.19 33.82
N GLY A 116 -12.58 -15.91 34.21
CA GLY A 116 -12.21 -15.46 35.55
C GLY A 116 -13.40 -15.10 36.45
N ASP A 117 -13.09 -14.46 37.58
CA ASP A 117 -14.07 -14.15 38.64
C ASP A 117 -14.90 -12.88 38.42
N ALA A 118 -14.85 -12.27 37.22
CA ALA A 118 -15.45 -10.95 36.96
C ALA A 118 -16.99 -10.97 36.97
N GLY A 119 -17.61 -12.14 36.79
CA GLY A 119 -19.07 -12.27 36.64
C GLY A 119 -19.62 -11.58 35.39
N LEU A 120 -20.89 -11.80 35.07
CA LEU A 120 -21.49 -11.35 33.80
C LEU A 120 -21.38 -9.83 33.60
N ILE A 121 -21.68 -9.05 34.63
CA ILE A 121 -21.63 -7.58 34.58
C ILE A 121 -20.21 -7.10 34.36
N GLY A 122 -19.22 -7.67 35.06
CA GLY A 122 -17.81 -7.33 34.90
C GLY A 122 -17.30 -7.67 33.51
N ALA A 123 -17.66 -8.83 32.96
CA ALA A 123 -17.28 -9.21 31.60
C ALA A 123 -17.87 -8.28 30.54
N VAL A 124 -19.14 -7.88 30.67
CA VAL A 124 -19.76 -6.90 29.77
C VAL A 124 -19.03 -5.56 29.85
N ALA A 125 -18.72 -5.08 31.07
CA ALA A 125 -17.97 -3.84 31.26
C ALA A 125 -16.58 -3.90 30.62
N PHE A 126 -15.85 -5.00 30.79
CA PHE A 126 -14.54 -5.19 30.14
C PHE A 126 -14.64 -5.25 28.62
N GLY A 127 -15.65 -5.93 28.06
CA GLY A 127 -15.86 -5.96 26.61
C GLY A 127 -16.16 -4.58 26.02
N ILE A 128 -17.01 -3.78 26.68
CA ILE A 128 -17.32 -2.41 26.26
C ILE A 128 -16.06 -1.53 26.36
N ALA A 129 -15.35 -1.60 27.48
CA ALA A 129 -14.13 -0.83 27.70
C ALA A 129 -13.05 -1.17 26.66
N ALA A 130 -12.85 -2.46 26.38
CA ALA A 130 -11.91 -2.92 25.35
C ALA A 130 -12.28 -2.43 23.96
N THR A 131 -13.57 -2.48 23.60
CA THR A 131 -14.06 -1.94 22.32
C THR A 131 -13.77 -0.44 22.21
N GLY A 132 -14.10 0.33 23.26
CA GLY A 132 -13.87 1.78 23.29
C GLY A 132 -12.39 2.15 23.22
N LEU A 133 -11.54 1.45 23.98
CA LEU A 133 -10.09 1.65 23.94
C LEU A 133 -9.50 1.28 22.58
N HIS A 134 -9.99 0.21 21.95
CA HIS A 134 -9.55 -0.21 20.62
C HIS A 134 -9.91 0.84 19.56
N VAL A 135 -11.14 1.37 19.58
CA VAL A 135 -11.54 2.48 18.70
C VAL A 135 -10.71 3.74 18.98
N ALA A 136 -10.47 4.07 20.25
CA ALA A 136 -9.66 5.24 20.60
C ALA A 136 -8.20 5.11 20.16
N ALA A 137 -7.64 3.91 20.20
CA ALA A 137 -6.25 3.64 19.83
C ALA A 137 -6.00 3.59 18.31
N PHE A 138 -6.96 3.07 17.54
CA PHE A 138 -6.78 2.76 16.11
C PHE A 138 -7.73 3.54 15.18
N GLY A 139 -8.69 4.27 15.73
CA GLY A 139 -9.69 5.01 14.98
C GLY A 139 -10.68 4.11 14.23
N ILE A 140 -11.52 4.75 13.41
CA ILE A 140 -12.52 4.11 12.55
C ILE A 140 -12.02 4.05 11.11
N ASP A 141 -12.53 3.09 10.32
CA ASP A 141 -12.21 2.99 8.90
C ASP A 141 -12.74 4.22 8.12
N PRO A 142 -12.08 4.64 7.02
CA PRO A 142 -12.63 5.66 6.13
C PRO A 142 -14.00 5.25 5.58
N LEU A 143 -15.02 6.09 5.78
CA LEU A 143 -16.41 5.79 5.41
C LEU A 143 -16.87 6.47 4.11
N SER A 144 -16.03 7.33 3.53
CA SER A 144 -16.36 8.12 2.35
C SER A 144 -15.40 7.83 1.21
N ASP A 145 -15.82 8.01 -0.03
CA ASP A 145 -14.92 7.90 -1.18
C ASP A 145 -14.20 9.24 -1.38
N LYS A 146 -12.90 9.21 -1.69
CA LYS A 146 -12.17 10.39 -2.16
C LYS A 146 -12.49 10.62 -3.62
N ARG A 147 -13.02 11.81 -3.92
CA ARG A 147 -13.45 12.21 -5.26
C ARG A 147 -12.79 13.52 -5.65
N MET A 148 -12.62 13.73 -6.95
CA MET A 148 -12.27 15.04 -7.49
C MET A 148 -13.52 15.82 -7.89
N GLU A 149 -13.59 17.10 -7.53
CA GLU A 149 -14.68 17.96 -7.98
C GLU A 149 -14.59 18.23 -9.49
N GLY A 150 -15.73 18.26 -10.17
CA GLY A 150 -15.79 18.59 -11.60
C GLY A 150 -15.50 17.44 -12.59
N ILE A 151 -15.19 16.22 -12.12
CA ILE A 151 -15.02 15.04 -12.98
C ILE A 151 -16.14 14.03 -12.76
N ASP A 152 -16.63 13.42 -13.83
CA ASP A 152 -17.67 12.37 -13.80
C ASP A 152 -17.29 11.21 -12.86
N THR A 153 -18.23 10.82 -12.00
CA THR A 153 -18.06 9.78 -10.99
C THR A 153 -17.70 8.43 -11.60
N PHE A 154 -18.24 8.10 -12.77
CA PHE A 154 -17.91 6.85 -13.47
C PHE A 154 -16.45 6.79 -13.93
N GLN A 155 -15.86 7.91 -14.33
CA GLN A 155 -14.47 7.96 -14.75
C GLN A 155 -13.53 7.77 -13.55
N GLN A 156 -13.79 8.48 -12.45
CA GLN A 156 -13.02 8.34 -11.22
C GLN A 156 -13.09 6.91 -10.67
N ASP A 157 -14.29 6.34 -10.70
CA ASP A 157 -14.53 4.97 -10.25
C ASP A 157 -13.79 3.91 -11.06
N ARG A 158 -13.59 4.18 -12.35
CA ARG A 158 -12.81 3.33 -13.25
C ARG A 158 -11.31 3.48 -12.98
N VAL A 159 -10.83 4.70 -12.74
CA VAL A 159 -9.44 4.97 -12.36
C VAL A 159 -9.10 4.25 -11.07
N ALA A 160 -9.90 4.43 -10.02
CA ALA A 160 -9.66 3.80 -8.71
C ALA A 160 -9.49 2.27 -8.84
N ARG A 161 -10.37 1.62 -9.60
CA ARG A 161 -10.29 0.16 -9.84
C ARG A 161 -9.02 -0.26 -10.57
N VAL A 162 -8.65 0.44 -11.64
CA VAL A 162 -7.44 0.11 -12.41
C VAL A 162 -6.18 0.34 -11.58
N VAL A 163 -6.17 1.38 -10.74
CA VAL A 163 -5.08 1.63 -9.79
C VAL A 163 -4.98 0.54 -8.74
N ASP A 164 -6.10 0.09 -8.18
CA ASP A 164 -6.14 -1.05 -7.25
C ASP A 164 -5.55 -2.32 -7.86
N GLU A 165 -5.96 -2.66 -9.09
CA GLU A 165 -5.45 -3.81 -9.83
C GLU A 165 -3.95 -3.69 -10.12
N ALA A 166 -3.50 -2.50 -10.54
CA ALA A 166 -2.10 -2.20 -10.81
C ALA A 166 -1.21 -2.39 -9.57
N GLU A 167 -1.58 -1.81 -8.44
CA GLU A 167 -0.85 -1.97 -7.17
C GLU A 167 -0.86 -3.44 -6.70
N ALA A 168 -1.97 -4.16 -6.90
CA ALA A 168 -2.02 -5.59 -6.60
C ALA A 168 -1.01 -6.39 -7.43
N TYR A 169 -0.88 -6.11 -8.73
CA TYR A 169 0.15 -6.72 -9.57
C TYR A 169 1.56 -6.40 -9.08
N LEU A 170 1.84 -5.14 -8.74
CA LEU A 170 3.14 -4.73 -8.21
C LEU A 170 3.48 -5.44 -6.89
N SER A 171 2.50 -5.57 -5.97
CA SER A 171 2.68 -6.27 -4.70
C SER A 171 3.00 -7.74 -4.91
N THR A 172 2.18 -8.45 -5.70
CA THR A 172 2.41 -9.89 -5.98
C THR A 172 3.74 -10.13 -6.69
N MET A 173 4.13 -9.24 -7.60
CA MET A 173 5.45 -9.29 -8.24
C MET A 173 6.59 -9.18 -7.22
N ALA A 174 6.48 -8.26 -6.26
CA ALA A 174 7.47 -8.13 -5.18
C ALA A 174 7.51 -9.36 -4.29
N ASP A 175 6.35 -9.96 -3.95
CA ASP A 175 6.29 -11.17 -3.13
C ASP A 175 7.02 -12.37 -3.79
N HIS A 176 6.85 -12.54 -5.10
CA HIS A 176 7.55 -13.58 -5.86
C HIS A 176 9.07 -13.40 -5.78
N ILE A 177 9.58 -12.17 -5.91
CA ILE A 177 11.02 -11.90 -5.90
C ILE A 177 11.59 -11.94 -4.48
N ALA A 178 10.87 -11.42 -3.49
CA ALA A 178 11.27 -11.46 -2.09
C ALA A 178 11.46 -12.91 -1.59
N SER A 179 10.73 -13.87 -2.16
CA SER A 179 10.88 -15.30 -1.85
C SER A 179 12.28 -15.85 -2.20
N LEU A 180 13.00 -15.19 -3.11
CA LEU A 180 14.37 -15.56 -3.52
C LEU A 180 15.44 -15.09 -2.52
N LYS A 181 15.10 -14.16 -1.62
CA LYS A 181 16.01 -13.57 -0.62
C LYS A 181 17.27 -12.95 -1.23
N ASP A 182 17.17 -12.41 -2.45
CA ASP A 182 18.25 -11.68 -3.12
C ASP A 182 17.98 -10.17 -3.08
N ARG A 183 18.74 -9.49 -2.23
CA ARG A 183 18.61 -8.03 -2.02
C ARG A 183 18.79 -7.21 -3.31
N LYS A 184 19.62 -7.66 -4.25
CA LYS A 184 19.82 -6.91 -5.50
C LYS A 184 18.58 -7.00 -6.40
N LEU A 185 17.97 -8.17 -6.47
CA LEU A 185 16.72 -8.37 -7.20
C LEU A 185 15.57 -7.58 -6.55
N ASP A 186 15.47 -7.59 -5.21
CA ASP A 186 14.50 -6.78 -4.48
C ASP A 186 14.64 -5.28 -4.82
N LEU A 187 15.87 -4.76 -4.81
CA LEU A 187 16.13 -3.36 -5.16
C LEU A 187 15.77 -3.05 -6.62
N ARG A 188 16.03 -3.97 -7.54
CA ARG A 188 15.68 -3.79 -8.97
C ARG A 188 14.17 -3.72 -9.16
N VAL A 189 13.42 -4.59 -8.48
CA VAL A 189 11.95 -4.58 -8.49
C VAL A 189 11.41 -3.28 -7.91
N VAL A 190 11.96 -2.81 -6.77
CA VAL A 190 11.56 -1.53 -6.17
C VAL A 190 11.79 -0.35 -7.11
N GLN A 191 12.88 -0.33 -7.86
CA GLN A 191 13.13 0.71 -8.87
C GLN A 191 12.03 0.73 -9.95
N PHE A 192 11.69 -0.43 -10.51
CA PHE A 192 10.60 -0.52 -11.48
C PHE A 192 9.23 -0.14 -10.86
N GLN A 193 8.95 -0.58 -9.63
CA GLN A 193 7.74 -0.18 -8.90
C GLN A 193 7.63 1.33 -8.74
N ASN A 194 8.74 2.04 -8.53
CA ASN A 194 8.72 3.50 -8.41
C ASN A 194 8.27 4.18 -9.70
N ALA A 195 8.77 3.73 -10.87
CA ALA A 195 8.34 4.24 -12.17
C ALA A 195 6.84 3.95 -12.42
N ALA A 196 6.38 2.74 -12.10
CA ALA A 196 4.98 2.38 -12.20
C ALA A 196 4.08 3.23 -11.27
N ARG A 197 4.51 3.44 -10.02
CA ARG A 197 3.80 4.30 -9.04
C ARG A 197 3.81 5.78 -9.41
N GLU A 198 4.80 6.25 -10.16
CA GLU A 198 4.78 7.59 -10.73
C GLU A 198 3.65 7.72 -11.77
N MET A 199 3.58 6.78 -12.72
CA MET A 199 2.48 6.73 -13.68
C MET A 199 1.10 6.64 -13.01
N ILE A 200 0.96 5.78 -12.00
CA ILE A 200 -0.29 5.63 -11.22
C ILE A 200 -0.70 7.00 -10.65
N ARG A 201 0.23 7.69 -9.98
CA ARG A 201 -0.05 9.01 -9.40
C ARG A 201 -0.44 10.04 -10.45
N THR A 202 0.21 10.06 -11.61
CA THR A 202 -0.18 10.96 -12.73
C THR A 202 -1.62 10.69 -13.17
N VAL A 203 -2.02 9.43 -13.31
CA VAL A 203 -3.40 9.07 -13.70
C VAL A 203 -4.42 9.36 -12.58
N GLU A 204 -4.02 9.28 -11.31
CA GLU A 204 -4.86 9.71 -10.18
C GLU A 204 -5.03 11.24 -10.14
N GLU A 205 -4.02 11.99 -10.61
CA GLU A 205 -4.07 13.45 -10.73
C GLU A 205 -4.92 13.90 -11.92
N ASP A 206 -4.89 13.16 -13.03
CA ASP A 206 -5.77 13.38 -14.17
C ASP A 206 -6.44 12.07 -14.67
N PRO A 207 -7.72 11.83 -14.31
CA PRO A 207 -8.49 10.67 -14.77
C PRO A 207 -8.60 10.50 -16.29
N ARG A 208 -8.39 11.57 -17.07
CA ARG A 208 -8.47 11.53 -18.55
C ARG A 208 -7.33 10.71 -19.14
N ASP A 209 -6.16 10.71 -18.49
CA ASP A 209 -4.96 9.99 -18.91
C ASP A 209 -5.09 8.47 -18.86
N LEU A 210 -6.05 7.95 -18.10
CA LEU A 210 -6.30 6.52 -18.00
C LEU A 210 -6.46 5.86 -19.37
N THR A 211 -7.03 6.56 -20.35
CA THR A 211 -7.19 6.03 -21.71
C THR A 211 -5.83 5.67 -22.33
N GLY A 212 -4.83 6.53 -22.15
CA GLY A 212 -3.47 6.30 -22.63
C GLY A 212 -2.64 5.36 -21.75
N ALA A 213 -2.93 5.29 -20.46
CA ALA A 213 -2.18 4.49 -19.48
C ALA A 213 -2.73 3.06 -19.30
N ARG A 214 -3.97 2.76 -19.73
CA ARG A 214 -4.64 1.46 -19.48
C ARG A 214 -3.81 0.24 -19.86
N LYS A 215 -3.13 0.27 -21.03
CA LYS A 215 -2.30 -0.84 -21.49
C LYS A 215 -1.11 -1.10 -20.55
N TYR A 216 -0.54 -0.04 -19.99
CA TYR A 216 0.58 -0.10 -19.06
C TYR A 216 0.13 -0.65 -17.71
N LEU A 217 -0.89 -0.03 -17.11
CA LEU A 217 -1.38 -0.38 -15.77
C LEU A 217 -2.07 -1.76 -15.73
N GLY A 218 -2.69 -2.19 -16.83
CA GLY A 218 -3.32 -3.51 -16.92
C GLY A 218 -2.36 -4.57 -17.48
N VAL A 219 -2.17 -4.55 -18.80
CA VAL A 219 -1.51 -5.64 -19.53
C VAL A 219 -0.03 -5.78 -19.18
N TYR A 220 0.70 -4.66 -19.11
CA TYR A 220 2.14 -4.71 -18.85
C TYR A 220 2.47 -5.07 -17.40
N LEU A 221 1.73 -4.52 -16.42
CA LEU A 221 1.93 -4.92 -15.02
C LEU A 221 1.52 -6.36 -14.75
N MET A 222 0.42 -6.83 -15.34
CA MET A 222 0.04 -8.25 -15.28
C MET A 222 1.14 -9.14 -15.89
N GLY A 223 1.66 -8.77 -17.06
CA GLY A 223 2.76 -9.49 -17.70
C GLY A 223 4.05 -9.47 -16.89
N ALA A 224 4.38 -8.35 -16.25
CA ALA A 224 5.55 -8.22 -15.36
C ALA A 224 5.43 -9.12 -14.13
N ARG A 225 4.24 -9.16 -13.50
CA ARG A 225 3.94 -10.10 -12.40
C ARG A 225 4.13 -11.55 -12.85
N ASP A 226 3.58 -11.92 -14.00
CA ASP A 226 3.66 -13.30 -14.50
C ASP A 226 5.10 -13.69 -14.88
N ALA A 227 5.87 -12.75 -15.43
CA ALA A 227 7.29 -12.94 -15.68
C ALA A 227 8.08 -13.13 -14.38
N ALA A 228 7.79 -12.33 -13.34
CA ALA A 228 8.42 -12.47 -12.03
C ALA A 228 8.12 -13.82 -11.37
N ALA A 229 6.87 -14.31 -11.48
CA ALA A 229 6.50 -15.63 -10.99
C ALA A 229 7.32 -16.74 -11.69
N LYS A 230 7.36 -16.73 -13.03
CA LYS A 230 8.13 -17.70 -13.82
C LYS A 230 9.63 -17.62 -13.55
N PHE A 231 10.17 -16.41 -13.44
CA PHE A 231 11.56 -16.20 -13.09
C PHE A 231 11.88 -16.74 -11.70
N ALA A 232 11.06 -16.45 -10.69
CA ALA A 232 11.26 -16.95 -9.33
C ALA A 232 11.20 -18.49 -9.26
N ASP A 233 10.32 -19.12 -10.04
CA ASP A 233 10.25 -20.58 -10.14
C ASP A 233 11.49 -21.19 -10.78
N LEU A 234 11.99 -20.59 -11.86
CA LEU A 234 13.18 -21.06 -12.58
C LEU A 234 14.45 -20.84 -11.75
N TYR A 235 14.60 -19.65 -11.18
CA TYR A 235 15.79 -19.25 -10.42
C TYR A 235 15.95 -20.07 -9.14
N ARG A 236 14.85 -20.47 -8.49
CA ARG A 236 14.89 -21.40 -7.34
C ARG A 236 15.47 -22.77 -7.67
N ARG A 237 15.32 -23.24 -8.91
CA ARG A 237 15.73 -24.60 -9.30
C ARG A 237 17.21 -24.70 -9.68
N GLY A 238 17.82 -23.62 -10.17
CA GLY A 238 19.18 -23.69 -10.72
C GLY A 238 19.99 -22.40 -10.73
N ALA A 239 19.45 -21.29 -10.19
CA ALA A 239 20.12 -19.97 -10.15
C ALA A 239 20.77 -19.56 -11.49
N ASP A 240 20.05 -19.77 -12.60
CA ASP A 240 20.54 -19.50 -13.95
C ASP A 240 20.86 -18.00 -14.16
N PRO A 241 22.13 -17.64 -14.44
CA PRO A 241 22.53 -16.26 -14.70
C PRO A 241 21.87 -15.64 -15.94
N ALA A 242 21.54 -16.45 -16.96
CA ALA A 242 20.90 -15.95 -18.17
C ALA A 242 19.45 -15.50 -17.88
N ALA A 243 18.68 -16.35 -17.19
CA ALA A 243 17.32 -16.01 -16.76
C ALA A 243 17.26 -14.75 -15.89
N ARG A 244 18.29 -14.55 -15.04
CA ARG A 244 18.44 -13.32 -14.26
C ARG A 244 18.66 -12.10 -15.16
N GLY A 245 19.58 -12.20 -16.12
CA GLY A 245 19.86 -11.12 -17.06
C GLY A 245 18.62 -10.72 -17.87
N ASP A 246 17.89 -11.71 -18.38
CA ASP A 246 16.66 -11.48 -19.15
C ASP A 246 15.58 -10.80 -18.31
N PHE A 247 15.42 -11.20 -17.04
CA PHE A 247 14.46 -10.57 -16.13
C PHE A 247 14.86 -9.13 -15.77
N GLU A 248 16.13 -8.89 -15.44
CA GLU A 248 16.64 -7.54 -15.15
C GLU A 248 16.54 -6.62 -16.37
N GLN A 249 16.72 -7.15 -17.59
CA GLN A 249 16.53 -6.42 -18.84
C GLN A 249 15.05 -6.08 -19.07
N LEU A 250 14.14 -7.05 -18.88
CA LEU A 250 12.70 -6.81 -18.95
C LEU A 250 12.26 -5.67 -18.02
N LEU A 251 12.74 -5.66 -16.77
CA LEU A 251 12.43 -4.58 -15.82
C LEU A 251 12.96 -3.23 -16.31
N THR A 252 14.11 -3.21 -16.99
CA THR A 252 14.72 -1.99 -17.57
C THR A 252 13.94 -1.45 -18.75
N ASP A 253 13.48 -2.34 -19.63
CA ASP A 253 12.66 -1.97 -20.78
C ASP A 253 11.30 -1.42 -20.33
N LEU A 254 10.68 -2.09 -19.35
CA LEU A 254 9.43 -1.64 -18.74
C LEU A 254 9.61 -0.29 -18.05
N GLU A 255 10.60 -0.12 -17.18
CA GLU A 255 10.89 1.15 -16.51
C GLU A 255 11.05 2.30 -17.52
N THR A 256 11.86 2.09 -18.56
CA THR A 256 12.07 3.09 -19.62
C THR A 256 10.77 3.44 -20.34
N SER A 257 9.95 2.43 -20.63
CA SER A 257 8.67 2.62 -21.32
C SER A 257 7.65 3.36 -20.44
N PHE A 258 7.58 3.03 -19.15
CA PHE A 258 6.71 3.71 -18.19
C PHE A 258 7.12 5.17 -17.98
N ASP A 259 8.41 5.45 -17.81
CA ASP A 259 8.94 6.80 -17.68
C ASP A 259 8.68 7.65 -18.93
N ALA A 260 8.84 7.07 -20.12
CA ALA A 260 8.57 7.77 -21.37
C ALA A 260 7.08 8.11 -21.51
N LYS A 261 6.20 7.16 -21.18
CA LYS A 261 4.75 7.38 -21.24
C LYS A 261 4.28 8.41 -20.20
N THR A 262 4.81 8.36 -18.99
CA THR A 262 4.49 9.32 -17.92
C THR A 262 4.90 10.73 -18.29
N ARG A 263 6.14 10.92 -18.77
CA ARG A 263 6.61 12.23 -19.26
C ARG A 263 5.77 12.79 -20.40
N LYS A 264 5.28 11.91 -21.29
CA LYS A 264 4.40 12.33 -22.39
C LYS A 264 3.07 12.89 -21.85
N MET A 265 2.42 12.19 -20.91
CA MET A 265 1.17 12.66 -20.29
C MET A 265 1.35 14.05 -19.67
N LEU A 266 2.40 14.23 -18.85
CA LEU A 266 2.71 15.53 -18.24
C LEU A 266 3.02 16.66 -19.25
N THR A 267 3.53 16.32 -20.44
CA THR A 267 3.81 17.29 -21.51
C THR A 267 2.54 17.67 -22.25
N ASP A 268 1.67 16.69 -22.51
CA ASP A 268 0.37 16.89 -23.16
C ASP A 268 -0.50 17.80 -22.26
N ASP A 269 -0.54 17.56 -20.93
CA ASP A 269 -1.25 18.40 -19.95
C ASP A 269 -0.77 19.86 -19.96
N ARG A 270 0.55 20.07 -20.01
CA ARG A 270 1.12 21.41 -20.07
C ARG A 270 0.72 22.13 -21.35
N SER A 271 0.70 21.41 -22.47
CA SER A 271 0.33 21.96 -23.78
C SER A 271 -1.14 22.39 -23.79
N ASP A 272 -2.02 21.57 -23.22
CA ASP A 272 -3.45 21.87 -23.08
C ASP A 272 -3.68 23.12 -22.23
N MET A 273 -3.00 23.25 -21.08
CA MET A 273 -3.06 24.46 -20.24
C MET A 273 -2.57 25.72 -20.98
N GLU A 274 -1.48 25.62 -21.73
CA GLU A 274 -0.96 26.75 -22.52
C GLU A 274 -1.95 27.20 -23.61
N ILE A 275 -2.66 26.25 -24.23
CA ILE A 275 -3.73 26.53 -25.19
C ILE A 275 -4.91 27.21 -24.50
N GLU A 276 -5.39 26.68 -23.36
CA GLU A 276 -6.51 27.27 -22.61
C GLU A 276 -6.20 28.71 -22.16
N ILE A 277 -5.00 28.96 -21.64
CA ILE A 277 -4.54 30.30 -21.27
C ILE A 277 -4.59 31.24 -22.48
N LYS A 278 -4.13 30.78 -23.65
CA LYS A 278 -4.15 31.58 -24.87
C LYS A 278 -5.58 31.90 -25.31
N VAL A 279 -6.47 30.90 -25.31
CA VAL A 279 -7.89 31.08 -25.66
C VAL A 279 -8.58 32.06 -24.71
N LEU A 280 -8.31 31.96 -23.40
CA LEU A 280 -8.85 32.89 -22.41
C LEU A 280 -8.35 34.32 -22.62
N ARG A 281 -7.04 34.51 -22.91
CA ARG A 281 -6.49 35.83 -23.24
C ARG A 281 -7.15 36.42 -24.49
N ASP A 282 -7.30 35.63 -25.53
CA ASP A 282 -7.94 36.07 -26.78
C ASP A 282 -9.41 36.49 -26.53
N ARG A 283 -10.12 35.76 -25.66
CA ARG A 283 -11.49 36.08 -25.26
C ARG A 283 -11.56 37.36 -24.41
N LEU A 284 -10.70 37.50 -23.40
CA LEU A 284 -10.63 38.70 -22.56
C LEU A 284 -10.29 39.96 -23.37
N GLN A 285 -9.39 39.84 -24.36
CA GLN A 285 -9.07 40.93 -25.28
C GLN A 285 -10.27 41.34 -26.14
N ARG A 286 -11.08 40.37 -26.60
CA ARG A 286 -12.30 40.64 -27.38
C ARG A 286 -13.42 41.24 -26.52
N GLU A 287 -13.52 40.83 -25.26
CA GLU A 287 -14.52 41.32 -24.31
C GLU A 287 -14.11 42.64 -23.63
N GLY A 288 -12.90 43.17 -23.93
CA GLY A 288 -12.45 44.50 -23.50
C GLY A 288 -12.11 44.63 -22.02
N VAL A 289 -12.01 43.51 -21.29
CA VAL A 289 -11.69 43.49 -19.86
C VAL A 289 -10.21 43.82 -19.68
N ARG A 290 -9.90 45.06 -19.30
CA ARG A 290 -8.55 45.46 -18.89
C ARG A 290 -8.39 45.16 -17.39
N PRO A 291 -7.28 44.53 -16.96
CA PRO A 291 -6.96 44.50 -15.54
C PRO A 291 -6.72 45.94 -15.08
N GLU A 292 -7.39 46.34 -13.99
CA GLU A 292 -7.00 47.55 -13.24
C GLU A 292 -5.59 47.40 -12.64
#